data_AF-A0A371DJ09-F1
#
_entry.id   AF-A0A371DJ09-F1
#
_cell.length_a   1.000
_cell.length_b   1.000
_cell.length_c   1.000
_cell.angle_alpha   90.00
_cell.angle_beta   90.00
_cell.angle_gamma   90.00
#
_symmetry.space_group_name_H-M   'P 1'
#
loop_
_entity.id
_entity.type
_entity.pdbx_description
1 polymer ?
#
loop_
_entity_poly.entity_id
_entity_poly.type
_entity_poly.pdbx_seq_one_letter_code
_entity_poly.pdbx_strand_id
1 'polypeptide(L)'
;TPSILSTLQKNIRAVRAILDRADYITIPSHPASATIHLQIRWPTLQVPMHALNSSSNKPSNPLSVKPRDPPQFDVELEERLLQDIVEEALSQGVMVTRAKRLRGQELVEVRPSIRLAVTAALSRKDCEKAAFAKTVGRRR
;
A
#
# COMPACT_ATOMS: atom_id res chain seq x y z
N THR A 1 -17.77 10.03 24.99
CA THR A 1 -17.53 8.61 25.35
C THR A 1 -16.13 8.20 24.92
N PRO A 2 -15.18 7.98 25.84
CA PRO A 2 -13.80 7.55 25.52
C PRO A 2 -13.68 6.15 24.87
N SER A 3 -14.81 5.46 24.66
CA SER A 3 -14.87 4.09 24.12
C SER A 3 -14.67 4.01 22.61
N ILE A 4 -15.07 5.01 21.82
CA ILE A 4 -15.07 4.86 20.35
C ILE A 4 -13.66 4.95 19.74
N LEU A 5 -12.85 5.89 20.22
CA LEU A 5 -11.48 6.06 19.76
C LEU A 5 -10.59 4.91 20.24
N SER A 6 -10.82 4.37 21.44
CA SER A 6 -10.10 3.20 21.92
C SER A 6 -10.48 1.93 21.15
N THR A 7 -11.76 1.76 20.78
CA THR A 7 -12.19 0.68 19.87
C THR A 7 -11.56 0.83 18.49
N LEU A 8 -11.56 2.04 17.91
CA LEU A 8 -10.90 2.32 16.64
C LEU A 8 -9.41 1.92 16.68
N GLN A 9 -8.69 2.34 17.71
CA GLN A 9 -7.28 2.00 17.88
C GLN A 9 -7.05 0.49 18.01
N LYS A 10 -7.92 -0.23 18.73
CA LYS A 10 -7.86 -1.70 18.82
C LYS A 10 -8.09 -2.35 17.46
N ASN A 11 -9.07 -1.87 16.69
CA ASN A 11 -9.37 -2.38 15.35
C ASN A 11 -8.20 -2.11 14.39
N ILE A 12 -7.61 -0.90 14.41
CA ILE A 12 -6.42 -0.56 13.61
C ILE A 12 -5.27 -1.52 13.90
N ARG A 13 -4.97 -1.75 15.18
CA ARG A 13 -3.89 -2.67 15.58
C ARG A 13 -4.17 -4.10 15.14
N ALA A 14 -5.41 -4.57 15.26
CA ALA A 14 -5.80 -5.92 14.86
C ALA A 14 -5.64 -6.14 13.34
N VAL A 15 -6.16 -5.22 12.53
CA VAL A 15 -6.01 -5.26 11.06
C VAL A 15 -4.53 -5.21 10.68
N ARG A 16 -3.78 -4.28 11.27
CA ARG A 16 -2.37 -4.10 10.93
C ARG A 16 -1.51 -5.29 11.31
N ALA A 17 -1.75 -5.92 12.46
CA ALA A 17 -1.02 -7.10 12.90
C ALA A 17 -1.19 -8.32 11.97
N ILE A 18 -2.29 -8.38 11.21
CA ILE A 18 -2.50 -9.38 10.17
C ILE A 18 -1.75 -8.99 8.90
N LEU A 19 -1.92 -7.74 8.45
CA LEU A 19 -1.30 -7.25 7.22
C LEU A 19 0.24 -7.19 7.29
N ASP A 20 0.82 -6.90 8.47
CA ASP A 20 2.28 -6.87 8.67
C ASP A 20 2.93 -8.25 8.47
N ARG A 21 2.16 -9.35 8.49
CA ARG A 21 2.66 -10.72 8.21
C ARG A 21 2.71 -11.04 6.72
N ALA A 22 2.16 -10.19 5.86
CA ALA A 22 2.15 -10.43 4.43
C ALA A 22 3.46 -9.93 3.80
N ASP A 23 4.26 -10.85 3.26
CA ASP A 23 5.59 -10.55 2.69
C ASP A 23 5.52 -9.65 1.44
N TYR A 24 4.38 -9.68 0.74
CA TYR A 24 4.19 -9.05 -0.57
C TYR A 24 3.62 -7.62 -0.50
N ILE A 25 3.52 -7.03 0.69
CA ILE A 25 3.01 -5.66 0.87
C ILE A 25 3.91 -4.82 1.77
N THR A 26 3.86 -3.50 1.57
CA THR A 26 4.48 -2.49 2.43
C THR A 26 3.41 -1.55 2.94
N ILE A 27 3.51 -1.18 4.22
CA ILE A 27 2.57 -0.27 4.88
C ILE A 27 3.28 1.05 5.23
N PRO A 28 3.28 2.06 4.33
CA PRO A 28 3.95 3.35 4.60
C PRO A 28 3.20 4.23 5.61
N SER A 29 1.93 3.96 5.90
CA SER A 29 1.13 4.75 6.86
C SER A 29 1.54 4.50 8.31
N HIS A 30 1.38 5.50 9.19
CA HIS A 30 1.67 5.39 10.62
C HIS A 30 0.86 4.28 11.33
N PRO A 31 1.42 3.54 12.31
CA PRO A 31 0.75 2.44 13.03
C PRO A 31 -0.57 2.81 13.71
N ALA A 32 -0.76 4.07 14.10
CA ALA A 32 -2.00 4.56 14.69
C ALA A 32 -3.00 5.15 13.68
N SER A 33 -2.68 5.16 12.38
CA SER A 33 -3.55 5.75 11.36
C SER A 33 -4.78 4.88 11.12
N ALA A 34 -5.97 5.49 11.15
CA ALA A 34 -7.21 4.84 10.75
C ALA A 34 -7.29 4.56 9.24
N THR A 35 -6.48 5.27 8.45
CA THR A 35 -6.31 5.01 7.02
C THR A 35 -4.99 4.28 6.81
N ILE A 36 -5.06 2.98 6.52
CA ILE A 36 -3.90 2.12 6.28
C ILE A 36 -3.61 2.15 4.78
N HIS A 37 -2.39 2.52 4.42
CA HIS A 37 -1.93 2.53 3.04
C HIS A 37 -1.21 1.22 2.74
N LEU A 38 -1.58 0.54 1.67
CA LEU A 38 -0.93 -0.70 1.21
C LEU A 38 -0.26 -0.46 -0.14
N GLN A 39 1.02 -0.78 -0.24
CA GLN A 39 1.78 -0.81 -1.48
C GLN A 39 2.27 -2.22 -1.75
N ILE A 40 2.35 -2.61 -3.01
CA ILE A 40 2.85 -3.92 -3.41
C ILE A 40 4.37 -3.99 -3.15
N ARG A 41 4.86 -5.06 -2.54
CA ARG A 41 6.30 -5.33 -2.33
C ARG A 41 6.67 -6.57 -3.13
N TRP A 42 7.28 -6.39 -4.31
CA TRP A 42 7.76 -7.51 -5.11
C TRP A 42 9.24 -7.33 -5.44
N PRO A 43 10.07 -8.38 -5.29
CA PRO A 43 11.48 -8.33 -5.68
C PRO A 43 11.66 -8.08 -7.18
N THR A 44 10.66 -8.43 -8.01
CA THR A 44 10.75 -8.40 -9.48
C THR A 44 10.08 -7.20 -10.15
N LEU A 45 9.24 -6.43 -9.44
CA LEU A 45 8.64 -5.18 -9.93
C LEU A 45 9.49 -3.95 -9.62
N GLN A 46 10.44 -4.09 -8.72
CA GLN A 46 11.58 -3.19 -8.69
C GLN A 46 12.43 -3.56 -9.90
N VAL A 47 12.41 -2.71 -10.93
CA VAL A 47 13.42 -2.76 -11.99
C VAL A 47 14.77 -2.94 -11.28
N PRO A 48 15.58 -3.96 -11.62
CA PRO A 48 16.79 -4.28 -10.86
C PRO A 48 17.62 -3.03 -10.59
N MET A 49 17.61 -2.54 -9.34
CA MET A 49 18.44 -1.40 -8.92
C MET A 49 19.93 -1.75 -8.90
N HIS A 50 20.31 -2.94 -9.37
CA HIS A 50 21.68 -3.45 -9.33
C HIS A 50 22.27 -3.82 -10.69
N ALA A 51 21.64 -3.47 -11.81
CA ALA A 51 22.20 -3.73 -13.16
C ALA A 51 22.49 -2.46 -13.98
N LEU A 52 22.49 -1.27 -13.36
CA LEU A 52 23.04 -0.06 -13.96
C LEU A 52 24.02 0.55 -12.96
N ASN A 53 25.30 0.27 -13.20
CA ASN A 53 26.47 0.90 -12.59
C ASN A 53 26.16 2.18 -11.79
N SER A 54 26.33 2.10 -10.47
CA SER A 54 26.26 3.21 -9.52
C SER A 54 27.42 4.20 -9.68
N SER A 55 27.65 4.68 -10.89
CA SER A 55 28.66 5.68 -11.23
C SER A 55 28.15 6.62 -12.31
N SER A 56 26.92 7.15 -12.16
CA SER A 56 26.66 8.44 -12.79
C SER A 56 27.54 9.47 -12.07
N ASN A 57 28.60 9.96 -12.72
CA ASN A 57 29.44 11.06 -12.22
C ASN A 57 28.66 12.39 -12.08
N LYS A 58 27.32 12.36 -12.13
CA LYS A 58 26.45 13.52 -12.01
C LYS A 58 26.29 13.87 -10.52
N PRO A 59 26.69 15.08 -10.10
CA PRO A 59 26.50 15.53 -8.73
C PRO A 59 25.00 15.61 -8.40
N SER A 60 24.65 15.47 -7.13
CA SER A 60 23.31 15.78 -6.65
C SER A 60 23.00 17.26 -6.91
N ASN A 61 21.79 17.55 -7.39
CA ASN A 61 21.32 18.91 -7.59
C ASN A 61 20.45 19.34 -6.39
N PRO A 62 20.89 20.29 -5.54
CA PRO A 62 20.12 20.73 -4.38
C PRO A 62 18.82 21.47 -4.73
N LEU A 63 18.65 21.90 -5.99
CA LEU A 63 17.43 22.53 -6.50
C LEU A 63 16.45 21.52 -7.14
N SER A 64 16.83 20.25 -7.26
CA SER A 64 15.95 19.22 -7.78
C SER A 64 14.98 18.75 -6.71
N VAL A 65 13.68 18.78 -7.02
CA VAL A 65 12.63 18.18 -6.18
C VAL A 65 12.72 16.64 -6.19
N LYS A 66 13.22 16.06 -7.28
CA LYS A 66 13.42 14.61 -7.38
C LYS A 66 14.74 14.22 -6.71
N PRO A 67 14.74 13.18 -5.86
CA PRO A 67 15.97 12.57 -5.38
C PRO A 67 16.89 12.18 -6.54
N ARG A 68 18.20 12.11 -6.30
CA ARG A 68 19.21 11.71 -7.30
C ARG A 68 18.85 10.35 -7.94
N ASP A 69 18.47 9.40 -7.09
CA ASP A 69 18.11 8.05 -7.47
C ASP A 69 16.66 7.79 -7.00
N PRO A 70 15.65 8.24 -7.75
CA PRO A 70 14.26 8.03 -7.37
C PRO A 70 13.91 6.55 -7.54
N PRO A 71 13.09 5.97 -6.64
CA PRO A 71 12.61 4.61 -6.80
C PRO A 71 11.77 4.49 -8.08
N GLN A 72 12.11 3.53 -8.93
CA GLN A 72 11.33 3.20 -10.12
C GLN A 72 10.35 2.07 -9.80
N PHE A 73 9.13 2.22 -10.31
CA PHE A 73 8.07 1.24 -10.16
C PHE A 73 7.26 1.20 -11.47
N ASP A 74 6.81 0.01 -11.86
CA ASP A 74 5.89 -0.16 -12.97
C ASP A 74 4.48 0.24 -12.53
N VAL A 75 4.12 1.49 -12.83
CA VAL A 75 2.83 2.08 -12.45
C VAL A 75 1.67 1.29 -13.01
N GLU A 76 1.73 0.91 -14.29
CA GLU A 76 0.62 0.26 -14.98
C GLU A 76 0.38 -1.13 -14.42
N LEU A 77 1.46 -1.89 -14.22
CA LEU A 77 1.38 -3.24 -13.67
C LEU A 77 0.94 -3.24 -12.21
N GLU A 78 1.49 -2.36 -11.37
CA GLU A 78 1.04 -2.22 -9.99
C GLU A 78 -0.43 -1.79 -9.91
N GLU A 79 -0.88 -0.86 -10.75
CA GLU A 79 -2.28 -0.43 -10.77
C GLU A 79 -3.24 -1.56 -11.19
N ARG A 80 -2.88 -2.38 -12.19
CA ARG A 80 -3.66 -3.56 -12.60
C ARG A 80 -3.75 -4.59 -11.47
N LEU A 81 -2.63 -4.94 -10.86
CA LEU A 81 -2.60 -5.89 -9.73
C LEU A 81 -3.44 -5.39 -8.55
N LEU A 82 -3.31 -4.11 -8.19
CA LEU A 82 -4.15 -3.54 -7.13
C LEU A 82 -5.63 -3.59 -7.50
N GLN A 83 -6.00 -3.50 -8.79
CA GLN A 83 -7.39 -3.61 -9.23
C GLN A 83 -7.92 -5.02 -9.04
N ASP A 84 -7.14 -6.05 -9.42
CA ASP A 84 -7.49 -7.45 -9.19
C ASP A 84 -7.73 -7.73 -7.70
N ILE A 85 -6.91 -7.13 -6.83
CA ILE A 85 -7.07 -7.22 -5.37
C ILE A 85 -8.38 -6.59 -4.89
N VAL A 86 -8.76 -5.44 -5.45
CA VAL A 86 -10.04 -4.79 -5.12
C VAL A 86 -11.21 -5.68 -5.51
N GLU A 87 -11.15 -6.29 -6.69
CA GLU A 87 -12.21 -7.17 -7.19
C GLU A 87 -12.30 -8.47 -6.38
N GLU A 88 -11.17 -9.07 -6.02
CA GLU A 88 -11.14 -10.26 -5.17
C GLU A 88 -11.70 -9.96 -3.77
N ALA A 89 -11.31 -8.83 -3.16
CA ALA A 89 -11.85 -8.40 -1.87
C ALA A 89 -13.36 -8.16 -1.95
N LEU A 90 -13.83 -7.49 -3.01
CA LEU A 90 -15.25 -7.23 -3.23
C LEU A 90 -16.06 -8.53 -3.38
N SER A 91 -15.52 -9.54 -4.07
CA SER A 91 -16.14 -10.87 -4.20
C SER A 91 -16.34 -11.59 -2.87
N GLN A 92 -15.54 -11.24 -1.86
CA GLN A 92 -15.62 -11.77 -0.49
C GLN A 92 -16.48 -10.88 0.42
N GLY A 93 -17.13 -9.85 -0.13
CA GLY A 93 -17.96 -8.90 0.61
C GLY A 93 -17.17 -7.80 1.33
N VAL A 94 -15.89 -7.59 0.98
CA VAL A 94 -15.04 -6.57 1.59
C VAL A 94 -14.77 -5.45 0.59
N MET A 95 -15.32 -4.27 0.86
CA MET A 95 -15.12 -3.10 0.00
C MET A 95 -13.81 -2.38 0.36
N VAL A 96 -12.89 -2.30 -0.60
CA VAL A 96 -11.62 -1.57 -0.49
C VAL A 96 -11.44 -0.67 -1.71
N THR A 97 -10.58 0.34 -1.63
CA THR A 97 -10.38 1.30 -2.72
C THR A 97 -8.91 1.51 -3.05
N ARG A 98 -8.61 1.70 -4.33
CA ARG A 98 -7.30 2.19 -4.79
C ARG A 98 -7.22 3.70 -4.60
N ALA A 99 -6.02 4.19 -4.31
CA ALA A 99 -5.73 5.62 -4.37
C ALA A 99 -5.63 6.06 -5.84
N LYS A 100 -6.64 6.79 -6.33
CA LYS A 100 -6.61 7.39 -7.68
C LYS A 100 -5.62 8.57 -7.71
N ARG A 101 -4.82 8.65 -8.77
CA ARG A 101 -3.80 9.69 -8.97
C ARG A 101 -3.90 10.27 -10.38
N LEU A 102 -3.47 11.52 -10.54
CA LEU A 102 -3.35 12.18 -11.83
C LEU A 102 -1.89 12.05 -12.30
N ARG A 103 -1.64 11.04 -13.15
CA ARG A 103 -0.29 10.77 -13.66
C ARG A 103 0.18 11.91 -14.57
N GLY A 104 1.44 12.31 -14.43
CA GLY A 104 2.09 13.37 -15.20
C GLY A 104 1.81 14.79 -14.70
N GLN A 105 1.03 14.98 -13.63
CA GLN A 105 0.69 16.30 -13.09
C GLN A 105 1.41 16.64 -11.79
N GLU A 106 2.03 15.66 -11.14
CA GLU A 106 2.77 15.85 -9.89
C GLU A 106 4.27 15.97 -10.16
N LEU A 107 4.95 16.83 -9.40
CA LEU A 107 6.42 16.96 -9.46
C LEU A 107 7.13 15.63 -9.13
N VAL A 108 6.52 14.86 -8.22
CA VAL A 108 6.97 13.53 -7.81
C VAL A 108 5.80 12.56 -7.91
N GLU A 109 5.95 11.56 -8.75
CA GLU A 109 4.95 10.51 -8.91
C GLU A 109 4.82 9.69 -7.64
N VAL A 110 3.59 9.53 -7.16
CA VAL A 110 3.31 8.73 -5.97
C VAL A 110 3.02 7.30 -6.38
N ARG A 111 3.68 6.35 -5.71
CA ARG A 111 3.47 4.93 -5.97
C ARG A 111 1.99 4.51 -5.82
N PRO A 112 1.46 3.66 -6.72
CA PRO A 112 0.14 3.06 -6.58
C PRO A 112 -0.08 2.41 -5.20
N SER A 113 -1.30 2.51 -4.67
CA SER A 113 -1.64 1.97 -3.36
C SER A 113 -3.13 1.69 -3.19
N ILE A 114 -3.46 0.81 -2.25
CA ILE A 114 -4.81 0.65 -1.68
C ILE A 114 -4.91 1.47 -0.40
N ARG A 115 -6.06 2.11 -0.18
CA ARG A 115 -6.43 2.79 1.05
C ARG A 115 -7.51 1.99 1.78
N LEU A 116 -7.15 1.46 2.94
CA LEU A 116 -8.08 0.80 3.85
C LEU A 116 -8.50 1.79 4.93
N ALA A 117 -9.81 2.05 5.01
CA ALA A 117 -10.38 2.84 6.09
C ALA A 117 -10.91 1.90 7.19
N VAL A 118 -10.32 1.97 8.38
CA VAL A 118 -10.75 1.20 9.54
C VAL A 118 -11.74 2.04 10.35
N THR A 119 -12.80 1.41 10.85
CA THR A 119 -13.85 2.06 11.65
C THR A 119 -13.99 1.40 13.02
N ALA A 120 -14.50 2.16 13.99
CA ALA A 120 -14.91 1.65 15.30
C ALA A 120 -16.26 0.92 15.26
N ALA A 121 -17.04 1.10 14.18
CA ALA A 121 -18.39 0.55 14.05
C ALA A 121 -18.41 -0.96 13.76
N LEU A 122 -17.29 -1.52 13.31
CA LEU A 122 -17.15 -2.96 13.07
C LEU A 122 -16.57 -3.66 14.29
N SER A 123 -17.00 -4.92 14.50
CA SER A 123 -16.40 -5.75 15.53
C SER A 123 -14.95 -6.08 15.15
N ARG A 124 -14.12 -6.35 16.17
CA ARG A 124 -12.74 -6.80 15.95
C ARG A 124 -12.68 -8.04 15.04
N LYS A 125 -13.62 -8.97 15.20
CA LYS A 125 -13.68 -10.21 14.40
C LYS A 125 -13.95 -9.92 12.93
N ASP A 126 -14.84 -8.97 12.63
CA ASP A 126 -15.13 -8.56 11.25
C ASP A 126 -13.92 -7.86 10.62
N CYS A 127 -13.24 -7.01 11.39
CA CYS A 127 -12.00 -6.37 10.95
C CYS A 127 -10.89 -7.39 10.64
N GLU A 128 -10.70 -8.38 11.52
CA GLU A 128 -9.70 -9.44 11.31
C GLU A 128 -10.07 -10.29 10.08
N LYS A 129 -11.33 -10.71 9.95
CA LYS A 129 -11.81 -11.45 8.78
C LYS A 129 -11.61 -10.67 7.48
N ALA A 130 -11.90 -9.37 7.48
CA ALA A 130 -11.69 -8.51 6.32
C ALA A 130 -10.21 -8.36 5.95
N ALA A 131 -9.30 -8.33 6.94
CA ALA A 131 -7.86 -8.29 6.70
C ALA A 131 -7.30 -9.62 6.14
N PHE A 132 -7.97 -10.74 6.43
CA PHE A 132 -7.67 -12.05 5.86
C PHE A 132 -8.29 -12.29 4.48
N ALA A 133 -9.15 -11.38 4.00
CA ALA A 133 -9.65 -11.48 2.64
C ALA A 133 -8.43 -11.54 1.71
N LYS A 134 -8.24 -12.69 1.04
CA LYS A 134 -6.99 -13.00 0.36
C LYS A 134 -6.72 -11.89 -0.66
N THR A 135 -5.71 -11.07 -0.40
CA THR A 135 -5.31 -9.98 -1.30
C THR A 135 -4.10 -10.37 -2.15
N VAL A 136 -3.69 -11.63 -2.21
CA VAL A 136 -2.54 -12.05 -3.02
C VAL A 136 -2.74 -13.45 -3.60
N GLY A 137 -3.09 -13.48 -4.89
CA GLY A 137 -2.56 -14.41 -5.88
C GLY A 137 -2.86 -15.90 -5.68
N ARG A 138 -3.95 -16.38 -6.29
CA ARG A 138 -3.93 -17.73 -6.87
C ARG A 138 -2.74 -17.77 -7.83
N ARG A 139 -1.68 -18.52 -7.47
CA ARG A 139 -0.67 -18.97 -8.44
C ARG A 139 -1.42 -19.63 -9.60
N ARG A 140 -1.36 -19.02 -10.77
CA ARG A 140 -1.51 -19.71 -12.06
C ARG A 140 -0.13 -19.88 -12.63
#